data_AF-A0A670YT76-F1
#
_entry.id   AF-A0A670YT76-F1
#
_cell.length_a   1.000
_cell.length_b   1.000
_cell.length_c   1.000
_cell.angle_alpha   90.00
_cell.angle_beta   90.00
_cell.angle_gamma   90.00
#
_symmetry.space_group_name_H-M   'P 1'
#
loop_
_entity.id
_entity.type
_entity.pdbx_description
1 polymer ?
#
loop_
_entity_poly.entity_id
_entity_poly.type
_entity_poly.pdbx_seq_one_letter_code
_entity_poly.pdbx_strand_id
1 'polypeptide(L)'
;MTSLPSLPVSLQGEYQRKLYRELLKNYNPLERPVANDSQPLTVSFSLSLRQIMDVDEKNQVLTTNVWLGMHWTDYYLQWNTSEYPGVKNVRFPAGQIWKPDILLYNRNLQPVCKIYLLCLSSC
;
A
#
# COMPACT_ATOMS: atom_id res chain seq x y z
N MET A 1 -2.39 36.06 34.04
CA MET A 1 -1.40 35.33 33.23
C MET A 1 -1.38 33.88 33.71
N THR A 2 -2.24 33.04 33.15
CA THR A 2 -2.16 31.59 33.40
C THR A 2 -1.36 30.97 32.26
N SER A 3 -0.18 30.43 32.56
CA SER A 3 0.63 29.70 31.61
C SER A 3 -0.13 28.44 31.18
N LEU A 4 -0.33 28.27 29.87
CA LEU A 4 -0.83 27.03 29.29
C LEU A 4 0.09 25.86 29.68
N PRO A 5 -0.45 24.71 30.15
CA PRO A 5 0.37 23.55 30.41
C PRO A 5 1.04 23.09 29.11
N SER A 6 2.35 22.82 29.17
CA SER A 6 3.10 22.27 28.05
C SER A 6 2.49 20.92 27.67
N LEU A 7 1.81 20.88 26.53
CA LEU A 7 1.29 19.63 25.98
C LEU A 7 2.45 18.68 25.73
N PRO A 8 2.34 17.39 26.10
CA PRO A 8 3.36 16.41 25.79
C PRO A 8 3.53 16.36 24.27
N VAL A 9 4.73 16.70 23.80
CA VAL A 9 5.06 16.68 22.37
C VAL A 9 5.02 15.21 21.91
N SER A 10 4.15 14.89 20.96
CA SER A 10 4.12 13.55 20.36
C SER A 10 5.39 13.31 19.54
N LEU A 11 6.26 12.41 20.03
CA LEU A 11 7.48 12.03 19.33
C LEU A 11 7.21 11.19 18.07
N GLN A 12 5.98 10.72 17.87
CA GLN A 12 5.59 9.85 16.76
C GLN A 12 5.97 10.46 15.40
N GLY A 13 5.81 11.77 15.23
CA GLY A 13 6.11 12.46 13.97
C GLY A 13 7.60 12.46 13.63
N GLU A 14 8.48 12.54 14.64
CA GLU A 14 9.92 12.49 14.43
C GLU A 14 10.38 11.09 14.04
N TYR A 15 9.95 10.07 14.80
CA TYR A 15 10.25 8.67 14.51
C TYR A 15 9.71 8.24 13.14
N GLN A 16 8.50 8.68 12.78
CA GLN A 16 7.94 8.39 11.47
C GLN A 16 8.79 9.00 10.34
N ARG A 17 9.25 10.25 10.49
CA ARG A 17 10.13 10.91 9.49
C ARG A 17 11.48 10.21 9.38
N LYS A 18 12.06 9.80 10.50
CA LYS A 18 13.30 9.00 10.53
C LYS A 18 13.10 7.68 9.80
N LEU A 19 12.02 6.95 10.11
CA LEU A 19 11.69 5.67 9.49
C LEU A 19 11.55 5.80 7.96
N TYR A 20 10.83 6.81 7.46
CA TYR A 20 10.72 7.05 6.02
C TYR A 20 12.08 7.23 5.34
N ARG A 21 12.99 7.97 5.97
CA ARG A 21 14.34 8.21 5.41
C ARG A 21 15.15 6.92 5.35
N GLU A 22 15.09 6.10 6.40
CA GLU A 22 15.84 4.84 6.46
C GLU A 22 15.28 3.81 5.47
N LEU A 23 13.97 3.59 5.44
CA LEU A 23 13.33 2.60 4.56
C LEU A 23 13.53 2.92 3.08
N LEU A 24 13.51 4.21 2.69
CA LEU A 24 13.60 4.61 1.28
C LEU A 24 15.04 4.89 0.81
N LYS A 25 16.05 4.86 1.69
CA LYS A 25 17.42 5.28 1.36
C LYS A 25 18.03 4.50 0.18
N ASN A 26 17.77 3.20 0.11
CA ASN A 26 18.28 2.29 -0.91
C ASN A 26 17.16 1.46 -1.56
N TYR A 27 15.93 1.94 -1.49
CA TYR A 27 14.79 1.22 -2.04
C TYR A 27 14.61 1.54 -3.52
N ASN A 28 14.50 0.52 -4.36
CA ASN A 28 14.24 0.68 -5.80
C ASN A 28 12.82 0.20 -6.15
N PRO A 29 11.89 1.09 -6.52
CA PRO A 29 10.51 0.71 -6.89
C PRO A 29 10.41 -0.18 -8.13
N LEU A 30 11.47 -0.27 -8.93
CA LEU A 30 11.51 -1.12 -10.13
C LEU A 30 11.95 -2.55 -9.82
N GLU A 31 12.52 -2.78 -8.64
CA GLU A 31 13.02 -4.09 -8.21
C GLU A 31 11.96 -4.83 -7.42
N ARG A 32 11.81 -6.13 -7.70
CA ARG A 32 10.84 -6.97 -7.00
C ARG A 32 11.33 -7.22 -5.56
N PRO A 33 10.53 -6.91 -4.53
CA PRO A 33 11.00 -6.89 -3.14
C PRO A 33 11.02 -8.29 -2.51
N VAL A 34 12.00 -9.12 -2.90
CA VAL A 34 12.22 -10.46 -2.33
C VAL A 34 13.64 -10.59 -1.77
N ALA A 35 13.80 -11.44 -0.75
CA ALA A 35 15.11 -11.74 -0.19
C ALA A 35 15.99 -12.59 -1.11
N ASN A 36 15.35 -13.45 -1.90
CA ASN A 36 16.01 -14.38 -2.82
C ASN A 36 15.27 -14.36 -4.15
N ASP A 37 15.98 -14.03 -5.23
CA ASP A 37 15.40 -13.93 -6.57
C ASP A 37 14.76 -15.23 -7.06
N SER A 38 15.22 -16.38 -6.57
CA SER A 38 14.65 -17.69 -6.91
C SER A 38 13.26 -17.91 -6.30
N GLN A 39 12.87 -17.14 -5.28
CA GLN A 39 11.57 -17.30 -4.62
C GLN A 39 10.50 -16.42 -5.28
N PRO A 40 9.24 -16.88 -5.39
CA PRO A 40 8.16 -16.05 -5.90
C PRO A 40 7.70 -15.00 -4.88
N LEU A 41 7.10 -13.92 -5.36
CA LEU A 41 6.35 -12.96 -4.53
C LEU A 41 4.86 -13.22 -4.71
N THR A 42 4.17 -13.55 -3.61
CA THR A 42 2.73 -13.81 -3.63
C THR A 42 1.96 -12.50 -3.48
N VAL A 43 1.09 -12.21 -4.46
CA VAL A 43 0.15 -11.08 -4.41
C VAL A 43 -1.25 -11.64 -4.21
N SER A 44 -1.92 -11.20 -3.14
CA SER A 44 -3.31 -11.53 -2.87
C SER A 44 -4.22 -10.43 -3.41
N PHE A 45 -5.27 -10.85 -4.12
CA PHE A 45 -6.26 -9.95 -4.71
C PHE A 45 -7.59 -10.09 -3.98
N SER A 46 -8.24 -8.96 -3.74
CA SER A 46 -9.64 -8.92 -3.33
C SER A 46 -10.42 -8.02 -4.28
N LEU A 47 -11.58 -8.50 -4.72
CA LEU A 47 -12.48 -7.74 -5.56
C LEU A 47 -13.78 -7.52 -4.79
N SER A 48 -14.23 -6.27 -4.74
CA SER A 48 -15.53 -5.93 -4.18
C SER A 48 -16.31 -5.11 -5.18
N LEU A 49 -17.43 -5.67 -5.66
CA LEU A 49 -18.34 -4.96 -6.55
C LEU A 49 -18.99 -3.80 -5.79
N ARG A 50 -18.79 -2.58 -6.27
CA ARG A 50 -19.43 -1.39 -5.69
C ARG A 50 -20.81 -1.17 -6.30
N GLN A 51 -20.91 -1.22 -7.62
CA GLN A 51 -22.15 -0.97 -8.35
C GLN A 51 -22.06 -1.53 -9.77
N ILE A 52 -23.21 -2.00 -10.29
CA ILE A 52 -23.41 -2.24 -11.72
C ILE A 52 -23.89 -0.92 -12.36
N MET A 53 -23.11 -0.41 -13.31
CA MET A 53 -23.40 0.86 -13.97
C MET A 53 -24.35 0.66 -15.14
N ASP A 54 -24.12 -0.38 -15.95
CA ASP A 54 -24.91 -0.66 -17.15
C ASP A 54 -24.75 -2.13 -17.60
N VAL A 55 -25.78 -2.65 -18.28
CA VAL A 55 -25.82 -3.98 -18.87
C VAL A 55 -26.34 -3.88 -20.30
N ASP A 56 -25.46 -4.12 -21.27
CA ASP A 56 -25.82 -4.20 -22.69
C ASP A 56 -25.93 -5.65 -23.11
N GLU A 57 -27.15 -6.19 -23.07
CA GLU A 57 -27.43 -7.59 -23.42
C GLU A 57 -27.18 -7.89 -24.90
N LYS A 58 -27.39 -6.91 -25.78
CA LYS A 58 -27.20 -7.09 -27.23
C LYS A 58 -25.72 -7.26 -27.56
N ASN A 59 -24.87 -6.47 -26.92
CA ASN A 59 -23.42 -6.51 -27.12
C ASN A 59 -22.68 -7.36 -26.08
N GLN A 60 -23.38 -7.96 -25.12
CA GLN A 60 -22.81 -8.79 -24.04
C GLN A 60 -21.76 -8.03 -23.21
N VAL A 61 -22.03 -6.75 -22.90
CA VAL A 61 -21.12 -5.88 -22.14
C VAL A 61 -21.70 -5.56 -20.76
N LEU A 62 -20.90 -5.76 -19.73
CA LEU A 62 -21.22 -5.39 -18.34
C LEU A 62 -20.27 -4.29 -17.86
N THR A 63 -20.81 -3.11 -17.55
CA THR A 63 -20.04 -1.99 -17.00
C THR A 63 -20.21 -1.92 -15.49
N THR A 64 -19.13 -2.05 -14.73
CA THR A 64 -19.17 -2.07 -13.25
C THR A 64 -18.15 -1.13 -12.62
N ASN A 65 -18.49 -0.62 -11.43
CA ASN A 65 -17.55 0.03 -10.54
C ASN A 65 -17.10 -1.00 -9.50
N VAL A 66 -15.79 -1.28 -9.43
CA VAL A 66 -15.22 -2.29 -8.54
C VAL A 66 -14.10 -1.70 -7.70
N TRP A 67 -14.02 -2.12 -6.44
CA TRP A 67 -12.85 -1.92 -5.60
C TRP A 67 -11.92 -3.12 -5.78
N LEU A 68 -10.69 -2.84 -6.26
CA LEU A 68 -9.61 -3.80 -6.28
C LEU A 68 -8.68 -3.56 -5.09
N GLY A 69 -8.65 -4.50 -4.16
CA GLY A 69 -7.67 -4.57 -3.09
C GLY A 69 -6.52 -5.50 -3.49
N MET A 70 -5.31 -5.09 -3.12
CA MET A 70 -4.09 -5.87 -3.35
C MET A 70 -3.28 -5.89 -2.08
N HIS A 71 -2.73 -7.05 -1.76
CA HIS A 71 -1.88 -7.24 -0.60
C HIS A 71 -0.66 -8.07 -0.97
N TRP A 72 0.52 -7.60 -0.59
CA TRP A 72 1.78 -8.32 -0.69
C TRP A 72 2.68 -7.93 0.48
N THR A 73 3.70 -8.74 0.74
CA THR A 73 4.72 -8.45 1.74
C THR A 73 5.99 -8.00 1.03
N ASP A 74 6.50 -6.84 1.40
CA ASP A 74 7.76 -6.31 0.90
C ASP A 74 8.90 -6.67 1.87
N TYR A 75 9.97 -7.29 1.37
CA TYR A 75 11.10 -7.69 2.20
C TYR A 75 11.92 -6.51 2.73
N TYR A 76 12.04 -5.42 1.97
CA TYR A 76 12.89 -4.28 2.29
C TYR A 76 12.17 -3.24 3.17
N LEU A 77 10.84 -3.21 3.16
CA LEU A 77 10.04 -2.28 3.95
C LEU A 77 9.66 -2.84 5.33
N GLN A 78 10.65 -3.33 6.07
CA GLN A 78 10.49 -3.90 7.40
C GLN A 78 11.30 -3.10 8.44
N TRP A 79 10.76 -2.96 9.64
CA TRP A 79 11.44 -2.27 10.75
C TRP A 79 11.05 -2.85 12.09
N ASN A 80 11.90 -2.65 13.09
CA ASN A 80 11.60 -2.99 14.48
C ASN A 80 10.79 -1.86 15.14
N THR A 81 9.57 -2.15 15.57
CA THR A 81 8.70 -1.15 16.23
C THR A 81 9.28 -0.61 17.54
N SER A 82 10.19 -1.34 18.16
CA SER A 82 10.89 -0.92 19.39
C SER A 82 11.81 0.28 19.19
N GLU A 83 12.36 0.45 17.97
CA GLU A 83 13.24 1.56 17.60
C GLU A 83 12.47 2.84 17.20
N TYR A 84 11.17 2.70 16.94
CA TYR A 84 10.29 3.77 16.45
C TYR A 84 9.00 3.83 17.28
N PRO A 85 9.08 4.25 18.55
CA PRO A 85 7.94 4.23 19.46
C PRO A 85 6.78 5.06 18.93
N GLY A 86 5.59 4.46 18.92
CA GLY A 86 4.36 5.04 18.39
C GLY A 86 4.14 4.84 16.88
N VAL A 87 5.12 4.33 16.13
CA VAL A 87 5.02 4.13 14.68
C VAL A 87 4.69 2.66 14.37
N LYS A 88 3.39 2.36 14.25
CA LYS A 88 2.90 1.01 13.91
C LYS A 88 2.62 0.81 12.43
N ASN A 89 2.17 1.87 11.74
CA ASN A 89 1.82 1.83 10.33
C ASN A 89 2.31 3.11 9.67
N VAL A 90 2.79 2.97 8.44
CA VAL A 90 3.19 4.09 7.57
C VAL A 90 2.50 3.95 6.22
N ARG A 91 2.37 5.07 5.49
CA ARG A 91 1.67 5.13 4.20
C ARG A 91 2.58 5.74 3.17
N PHE A 92 2.85 4.99 2.12
CA PHE A 92 3.65 5.46 0.99
C PHE A 92 2.75 5.87 -0.18
N PRO A 93 3.08 6.95 -0.91
CA PRO A 93 2.56 7.18 -2.24
C PRO A 93 2.89 5.98 -3.16
N ALA A 94 1.94 5.56 -3.99
CA ALA A 94 2.09 4.37 -4.83
C ALA A 94 3.30 4.40 -5.78
N GLY A 95 3.78 5.59 -6.18
CA GLY A 95 4.95 5.72 -7.06
C GLY A 95 6.31 5.64 -6.35
N GLN A 96 6.34 5.58 -5.02
CA GLN A 96 7.58 5.53 -4.24
C GLN A 96 7.99 4.12 -3.85
N ILE A 97 7.14 3.13 -4.11
CA ILE A 97 7.36 1.74 -3.74
C ILE A 97 7.04 0.82 -4.91
N TRP A 98 7.59 -0.39 -4.87
CA TRP A 98 7.25 -1.42 -5.83
C TRP A 98 5.75 -1.73 -5.75
N LYS A 99 5.13 -1.93 -6.90
CA LYS A 99 3.77 -2.40 -7.02
C LYS A 99 3.70 -3.39 -8.18
N PRO A 100 2.85 -4.43 -8.10
CA PRO A 100 2.63 -5.31 -9.23
C PRO A 100 1.94 -4.54 -10.37
N ASP A 101 2.30 -4.88 -11.61
CA ASP A 101 1.57 -4.44 -12.79
C ASP A 101 0.45 -5.42 -13.08
N ILE A 102 -0.78 -4.91 -13.14
CA ILE A 102 -1.98 -5.71 -13.36
C ILE A 102 -2.75 -5.13 -14.52
N LEU A 103 -3.18 -6.02 -15.39
CA LEU A 103 -3.99 -5.70 -16.55
C LEU A 103 -5.25 -6.57 -16.52
N LEU A 104 -6.39 -5.94 -16.78
CA LEU A 104 -7.62 -6.67 -17.07
C LEU A 104 -7.55 -7.15 -18.53
N TYR A 105 -7.52 -8.46 -18.75
CA TYR A 105 -7.42 -9.05 -20.09
C TYR A 105 -8.69 -8.81 -20.91
N ASN A 106 -9.86 -8.97 -20.29
CA ASN A 106 -11.16 -8.79 -20.93
C ASN A 106 -11.67 -7.36 -20.69
N ARG A 107 -10.94 -6.36 -21.20
CA ARG A 107 -11.25 -4.94 -20.93
C ARG A 107 -11.94 -4.25 -22.10
N ASN A 108 -12.92 -3.40 -21.75
CA ASN A 108 -13.27 -2.19 -22.50
C ASN A 108 -12.99 -0.88 -21.72
N LEU A 109 -12.55 -0.92 -20.44
CA LEU A 109 -12.18 0.26 -19.60
C LEU A 109 -11.23 -0.10 -18.42
N GLN A 110 -10.53 0.89 -17.85
CA GLN A 110 -9.56 0.72 -16.74
C GLN A 110 -10.22 0.84 -15.35
N PRO A 111 -9.93 -0.07 -14.39
CA PRO A 111 -10.41 0.08 -13.02
C PRO A 111 -9.63 1.15 -12.25
N VAL A 112 -10.32 1.90 -11.39
CA VAL A 112 -9.68 2.81 -10.43
C VAL A 112 -9.10 1.97 -9.28
N CYS A 113 -7.77 1.83 -9.25
CA CYS A 113 -7.07 1.06 -8.23
C CYS A 113 -6.81 1.93 -6.99
N LYS A 114 -7.37 1.57 -5.83
CA LYS A 114 -6.95 2.12 -4.53
C LYS A 114 -6.02 1.13 -3.86
N ILE A 115 -4.73 1.44 -3.93
CA ILE A 115 -3.68 0.67 -3.26
C ILE A 115 -3.70 1.05 -1.78
N TYR A 116 -4.13 0.14 -0.91
CA TYR A 116 -3.92 0.26 0.54
C TYR A 116 -2.72 -0.60 0.90
N LEU A 117 -1.53 0.00 1.04
CA LEU A 117 -0.47 -0.68 1.78
C LEU A 117 -0.75 -0.57 3.26
N LEU A 118 -1.07 -1.70 3.86
CA LEU A 118 -0.80 -1.95 5.27
C LEU A 118 0.53 -2.71 5.30
N CYS A 119 1.65 -2.01 5.46
CA CYS A 119 2.87 -2.65 5.93
C CYS A 119 2.61 -3.12 7.37
N LEU A 120 2.16 -4.36 7.51
CA LEU A 120 2.10 -5.04 8.80
C LEU A 120 3.56 -5.29 9.20
N SER A 121 4.02 -4.60 10.24
CA SER A 121 5.15 -5.06 11.04
C SER A 121 4.86 -6.50 11.43
N SER A 122 5.61 -7.46 10.89
CA SER A 122 5.35 -8.88 11.07
C SER A 122 5.61 -9.27 12.53
N CYS A 123 4.67 -10.04 13.07
CA CYS A 123 4.72 -10.97 14.22
C CYS A 123 5.49 -10.57 15.49
#